data_AF-A0A7C9DQM0-F1
#
_entry.id   AF-A0A7C9DQM0-F1
#
_cell.length_a   1.000
_cell.length_b   1.000
_cell.length_c   1.000
_cell.angle_alpha   90.00
_cell.angle_beta   90.00
_cell.angle_gamma   90.00
#
_symmetry.space_group_name_H-M   'P 1'
#
loop_
_entity.id
_entity.type
_entity.pdbx_description
1 polymer ?
#
loop_
_entity_poly.entity_id
_entity_poly.type
_entity_poly.pdbx_seq_one_letter_code
_entity_poly.pdbx_strand_id
1 'polypeptide(L)'
;MTDSWPLSMLRRYIQFVKGYFKPVLTKEAEQVISSYYQLQRRSGTQNAARITVRMLESLIRLAQAHARLMFRSEVTQLDAITAILCIESSMTTSAIVDSVGNALHSNFTENPDIEYAK
;
A
#
# COMPACT_ATOMS: atom_id res chain seq x y z
N MET A 1 13.83 22.08 6.84
CA MET A 1 14.72 21.21 7.63
C MET A 1 14.59 19.82 7.08
N THR A 2 15.62 19.29 6.42
CA THR A 2 15.61 17.92 5.91
C THR A 2 16.10 16.97 7.00
N ASP A 3 15.20 16.56 7.89
CA ASP A 3 15.41 15.46 8.85
C ASP A 3 15.35 14.11 8.12
N SER A 4 16.22 13.92 7.13
CA SER A 4 16.34 12.67 6.41
C SER A 4 17.16 11.68 7.23
N TRP A 5 16.61 10.48 7.46
CA TRP A 5 17.32 9.42 8.17
C TRP A 5 18.58 9.01 7.41
N PRO A 6 19.72 8.83 8.09
CA PRO A 6 20.89 8.25 7.45
C PRO A 6 20.58 6.81 7.02
N LEU A 7 21.19 6.37 5.92
CA LEU A 7 20.95 5.04 5.33
C LEU A 7 21.15 3.90 6.33
N SER A 8 22.09 4.04 7.26
CA SER A 8 22.34 3.08 8.34
C SER A 8 21.13 2.92 9.26
N MET A 9 20.48 4.03 9.63
CA MET A 9 19.28 4.04 10.46
C MET A 9 18.09 3.44 9.72
N LEU A 10 17.88 3.82 8.45
CA LEU A 10 16.80 3.25 7.62
C LEU A 10 16.95 1.73 7.48
N ARG A 11 18.16 1.24 7.19
CA ARG A 11 18.45 -0.21 7.10
C ARG A 11 18.14 -0.92 8.40
N ARG A 12 18.54 -0.34 9.54
CA ARG A 12 18.28 -0.92 10.86
C ARG A 12 16.79 -0.94 11.18
N TYR A 13 16.06 0.12 10.84
CA TYR A 13 14.62 0.20 11.01
C TYR A 13 13.90 -0.90 10.22
N ILE A 14 14.18 -1.00 8.91
CA ILE A 14 13.57 -2.01 8.04
C ILE A 14 13.85 -3.43 8.56
N GLN A 15 15.08 -3.72 8.99
CA GLN A 15 15.44 -5.01 9.58
C GLN A 15 14.66 -5.29 10.86
N PHE A 16 14.54 -4.29 11.74
CA PHE A 16 13.82 -4.41 13.01
C PHE A 16 12.34 -4.70 12.77
N VAL A 17 11.63 -3.87 12.01
CA VAL A 17 10.18 -4.03 11.81
C VAL A 17 9.84 -5.32 11.06
N LYS A 18 10.73 -5.77 10.16
CA LYS A 18 10.56 -7.04 9.44
C LYS A 18 10.58 -8.26 10.39
N GLY A 19 11.42 -8.24 11.42
CA GLY A 19 11.53 -9.34 12.40
C GLY A 19 10.50 -9.24 13.53
N TYR A 20 10.20 -8.02 13.98
CA TYR A 20 9.36 -7.78 15.17
C TYR A 20 7.87 -7.95 14.88
N PHE A 21 7.39 -7.44 13.74
CA PHE A 21 5.96 -7.43 13.43
C PHE A 21 5.56 -8.55 12.47
N LYS A 22 4.43 -9.20 12.79
CA LYS A 22 3.70 -10.12 11.90
C LYS A 22 2.23 -9.68 11.80
N PRO A 23 1.94 -8.58 11.07
CA PRO A 23 0.61 -7.99 11.11
C PRO A 23 -0.48 -8.90 10.57
N VAL A 24 -1.59 -8.97 11.29
CA VAL A 24 -2.80 -9.72 10.90
C VAL A 24 -3.85 -8.75 10.36
N LEU A 25 -4.64 -9.17 9.38
CA LEU A 25 -5.69 -8.35 8.81
C LEU A 25 -6.81 -8.12 9.82
N THR A 26 -7.19 -6.85 10.01
CA THR A 26 -8.47 -6.53 10.63
C THR A 26 -9.61 -6.85 9.67
N LYS A 27 -10.84 -6.89 10.18
CA LYS A 27 -12.03 -7.19 9.38
C LYS A 27 -12.27 -6.12 8.32
N GLU A 28 -11.98 -4.87 8.64
CA GLU A 28 -12.12 -3.73 7.74
C GLU A 28 -11.13 -3.83 6.58
N ALA A 29 -9.85 -4.16 6.87
CA ALA A 29 -8.84 -4.37 5.84
C ALA A 29 -9.18 -5.57 4.92
N GLU A 30 -9.65 -6.67 5.51
CA GLU A 30 -10.11 -7.86 4.79
C GLU A 30 -11.26 -7.52 3.83
N GLN A 31 -12.24 -6.74 4.29
CA GLN A 31 -13.37 -6.29 3.49
C GLN A 31 -12.93 -5.43 2.31
N VAL A 32 -12.01 -4.47 2.53
CA VAL A 32 -11.50 -3.59 1.46
C VAL A 32 -10.77 -4.40 0.38
N ILE A 33 -9.81 -5.24 0.77
CA ILE A 33 -9.04 -6.07 -0.17
C ILE A 33 -9.95 -7.01 -0.95
N SER A 34 -10.89 -7.67 -0.26
CA SER A 34 -11.80 -8.62 -0.89
C SER A 34 -12.77 -7.94 -1.86
N SER A 35 -13.30 -6.78 -1.49
CA SER A 35 -14.23 -6.02 -2.34
C SER A 35 -13.53 -5.54 -3.61
N TYR A 36 -12.31 -4.99 -3.47
CA TYR A 36 -11.51 -4.58 -4.61
C TYR A 36 -11.18 -5.76 -5.53
N TYR A 37 -10.73 -6.89 -4.98
CA TYR A 37 -10.45 -8.10 -5.76
C TYR A 37 -11.68 -8.59 -6.53
N GLN A 38 -12.85 -8.64 -5.88
CA GLN A 38 -14.10 -9.05 -6.53
C GLN A 38 -14.53 -8.08 -7.63
N LEU A 39 -14.43 -6.78 -7.39
CA LEU A 39 -14.73 -5.75 -8.38
C LEU A 39 -13.84 -5.94 -9.62
N GLN A 40 -12.54 -6.02 -9.41
CA GLN A 40 -11.57 -6.24 -10.47
C GLN A 40 -11.87 -7.50 -11.29
N ARG A 41 -12.22 -8.60 -10.62
CA ARG A 41 -12.58 -9.86 -11.31
C ARG A 41 -13.86 -9.76 -12.16
N ARG A 42 -14.84 -8.96 -11.72
CA ARG A 42 -16.10 -8.72 -12.45
C ARG A 42 -15.91 -7.77 -13.61
N SER A 43 -15.00 -6.81 -13.49
CA SER A 43 -14.81 -5.73 -14.46
C SER A 43 -14.32 -6.21 -15.82
N GLY A 44 -13.73 -7.41 -15.94
CA GLY A 44 -13.62 -8.16 -17.21
C GLY A 44 -12.98 -7.45 -18.41
N THR A 45 -12.39 -6.26 -18.24
CA THR A 45 -11.71 -5.52 -19.31
C THR A 45 -10.30 -6.06 -19.50
N GLN A 46 -9.64 -5.62 -20.58
CA GLN A 46 -8.42 -6.11 -21.26
C GLN A 46 -7.26 -6.75 -20.43
N ASN A 47 -7.28 -6.69 -19.11
CA ASN A 47 -6.31 -7.27 -18.18
C ASN A 47 -6.83 -8.42 -17.30
N ALA A 48 -7.96 -9.07 -17.63
CA ALA A 48 -8.54 -10.18 -16.86
C ALA A 48 -7.52 -11.29 -16.49
N ALA A 49 -6.54 -11.57 -17.36
CA ALA A 49 -5.47 -12.54 -17.11
C ALA A 49 -4.55 -12.18 -15.92
N ARG A 50 -4.51 -10.89 -15.51
CA ARG A 50 -3.67 -10.40 -14.40
C ARG A 50 -4.36 -10.55 -13.03
N ILE A 51 -5.68 -10.71 -13.00
CA ILE A 51 -6.49 -10.68 -11.78
C ILE A 51 -6.61 -12.09 -11.20
N THR A 52 -5.50 -12.55 -10.65
CA THR A 52 -5.31 -13.92 -10.15
C THR A 52 -5.30 -13.98 -8.63
N VAL A 53 -5.36 -15.18 -8.05
CA VAL A 53 -5.12 -15.38 -6.62
C VAL A 53 -3.76 -14.81 -6.19
N ARG A 54 -2.75 -14.83 -7.08
CA ARG A 54 -1.44 -14.21 -6.81
C ARG A 54 -1.51 -12.70 -6.63
N MET A 55 -2.43 -12.02 -7.33
CA MET A 55 -2.67 -10.59 -7.14
C MET A 55 -3.26 -10.32 -5.76
N LEU A 56 -4.24 -11.12 -5.34
CA LEU A 56 -4.81 -11.04 -4.00
C LEU A 56 -3.75 -11.26 -2.90
N GLU A 57 -2.92 -12.28 -3.05
CA GLU A 57 -1.80 -12.51 -2.13
C GLU A 57 -0.80 -11.35 -2.11
N SER A 58 -0.54 -10.73 -3.26
CA SER A 58 0.32 -9.55 -3.35
C SER A 58 -0.28 -8.34 -2.63
N LEU A 59 -1.58 -8.09 -2.75
CA LEU A 59 -2.28 -7.04 -1.97
C LEU A 59 -2.10 -7.26 -0.47
N ILE A 60 -2.32 -8.49 -0.01
CA ILE A 60 -2.16 -8.86 1.41
C ILE A 60 -0.72 -8.61 1.88
N ARG A 61 0.28 -9.07 1.11
CA ARG A 61 1.70 -8.86 1.45
C ARG A 61 2.08 -7.38 1.47
N LEU A 62 1.60 -6.57 0.52
CA LEU A 62 1.85 -5.14 0.47
C LEU A 62 1.23 -4.42 1.67
N ALA A 63 -0.03 -4.74 2.00
CA ALA A 63 -0.71 -4.15 3.16
C ALA A 63 -0.01 -4.52 4.48
N GLN A 64 0.42 -5.78 4.63
CA GLN A 64 1.22 -6.20 5.77
C GLN A 64 2.58 -5.49 5.82
N ALA A 65 3.25 -5.30 4.68
CA ALA A 65 4.52 -4.59 4.62
C ALA A 65 4.35 -3.12 5.04
N HIS A 66 3.29 -2.46 4.58
CA HIS A 66 2.97 -1.09 4.97
C HIS A 66 2.68 -0.99 6.48
N ALA A 67 1.87 -1.89 7.05
CA ALA A 67 1.63 -1.94 8.49
C ALA A 67 2.93 -2.10 9.31
N ARG A 68 3.88 -2.94 8.85
CA ARG A 68 5.21 -3.08 9.48
C ARG A 68 5.99 -1.77 9.43
N LEU A 69 6.02 -1.10 8.27
CA LEU A 69 6.70 0.18 8.11
C LEU A 69 6.11 1.26 9.01
N MET A 70 4.81 1.19 9.28
CA MET A 70 4.09 2.07 10.18
C MET A 70 4.12 1.62 11.65
N PHE A 71 4.97 0.65 12.00
CA PHE A 71 5.16 0.14 13.37
C PHE A 71 3.88 -0.46 14.01
N ARG A 72 3.03 -1.09 13.19
CA ARG A 72 1.74 -1.66 13.63
C ARG A 72 1.74 -3.19 13.61
N SER A 73 1.02 -3.79 14.56
CA SER A 73 0.81 -5.25 14.66
C SER A 73 -0.46 -5.74 13.97
N GLU A 74 -1.26 -4.83 13.42
CA GLU A 74 -2.51 -5.12 12.71
C GLU A 74 -2.54 -4.31 11.41
N VAL A 75 -3.07 -4.93 10.36
CA VAL A 75 -3.28 -4.29 9.06
C VAL A 75 -4.63 -3.60 9.10
N THR A 76 -4.62 -2.28 9.03
CA THR A 76 -5.85 -1.47 9.05
C THR A 76 -6.39 -1.28 7.64
N GLN A 77 -7.61 -0.73 7.55
CA GLN A 77 -8.22 -0.35 6.27
C GLN A 77 -7.29 0.51 5.39
N LEU A 78 -6.53 1.40 6.01
CA LEU A 78 -5.64 2.30 5.31
C LEU A 78 -4.47 1.58 4.64
N ASP A 79 -3.89 0.58 5.31
CA ASP A 79 -2.83 -0.24 4.72
C ASP A 79 -3.33 -1.00 3.50
N ALA A 80 -4.59 -1.46 3.54
CA ALA A 80 -5.26 -2.07 2.39
C ALA A 80 -5.43 -1.07 1.24
N ILE A 81 -5.83 0.17 1.52
CA ILE A 81 -5.96 1.24 0.50
C ILE A 81 -4.60 1.56 -0.12
N THR A 82 -3.55 1.73 0.70
CA THR A 82 -2.18 1.98 0.21
C THR A 82 -1.67 0.84 -0.67
N ALA A 83 -1.95 -0.42 -0.31
CA ALA A 83 -1.59 -1.57 -1.12
C ALA A 83 -2.29 -1.58 -2.48
N ILE A 84 -3.58 -1.24 -2.53
CA ILE A 84 -4.35 -1.11 -3.77
C ILE A 84 -3.76 -0.01 -4.64
N LEU A 85 -3.52 1.17 -4.06
CA LEU A 85 -2.94 2.30 -4.78
C LEU A 85 -1.57 1.94 -5.39
N CYS A 86 -0.74 1.20 -4.65
CA CYS A 86 0.55 0.72 -5.13
C CYS A 86 0.39 -0.19 -6.36
N ILE A 87 -0.54 -1.16 -6.33
CA ILE A 87 -0.79 -2.03 -7.49
C ILE A 87 -1.35 -1.24 -8.68
N GLU A 88 -2.33 -0.38 -8.45
CA GLU A 88 -2.96 0.41 -9.52
C GLU A 88 -1.92 1.33 -10.19
N SER A 89 -1.04 1.96 -9.41
CA SER A 89 0.06 2.79 -9.91
C SER A 89 1.09 1.99 -10.72
N SER A 90 1.25 0.71 -10.43
CA SER A 90 2.09 -0.22 -11.19
C SER A 90 1.43 -0.69 -12.49
N MET A 91 0.09 -0.73 -12.55
CA MET A 91 -0.66 -1.23 -13.70
C MET A 91 -0.99 -0.14 -14.71
N THR A 92 -0.98 1.13 -14.27
CA THR A 92 -1.27 2.31 -15.08
C THR A 92 0.04 3.05 -15.36
N THR A 93 0.42 3.23 -16.63
CA THR A 93 1.60 4.05 -17.01
C THR A 93 1.48 5.54 -16.61
N SER A 94 0.31 5.96 -16.10
CA SER A 94 0.02 7.32 -15.64
C SER A 94 -0.17 7.37 -14.12
N ALA A 95 0.31 8.44 -13.48
CA ALA A 95 0.21 8.66 -12.04
C ALA A 95 -1.26 8.73 -11.57
N ILE A 96 -1.61 7.97 -10.55
CA ILE A 96 -2.98 7.90 -9.99
C ILE A 96 -3.20 8.94 -8.90
N VAL A 97 -2.12 9.36 -8.23
CA VAL A 97 -2.14 10.31 -7.10
C VAL A 97 -2.06 11.77 -7.51
N ASP A 98 -1.92 12.09 -8.80
CA ASP A 98 -1.81 13.47 -9.23
C ASP A 98 -2.67 13.73 -10.47
N SER A 99 -3.61 14.67 -10.36
CA SER A 99 -4.31 15.24 -11.51
C SER A 99 -3.35 16.02 -12.42
N VAL A 100 -2.11 16.27 -11.97
CA VAL A 100 -1.05 16.97 -12.70
C VAL A 100 0.18 16.06 -12.85
N GLY A 101 -0.01 14.92 -13.50
CA GLY A 101 0.98 14.23 -14.33
C GLY A 101 2.45 14.21 -13.86
N ASN A 102 2.83 13.13 -13.16
CA ASN A 102 4.12 12.43 -13.14
C ASN A 102 4.40 11.92 -11.72
N ALA A 103 4.62 10.62 -11.56
CA ALA A 103 4.94 9.97 -10.28
C ALA A 103 6.21 10.53 -9.59
N LEU A 104 7.04 11.28 -10.32
CA LEU A 104 8.22 11.99 -9.78
C LEU A 104 7.89 13.30 -9.06
N HIS A 105 6.67 13.82 -9.18
CA HIS A 105 6.23 15.09 -8.59
C HIS A 105 5.02 14.95 -7.65
N SER A 106 4.78 13.76 -7.10
CA SER A 106 3.71 13.55 -6.12
C SER A 106 3.91 14.47 -4.91
N ASN A 107 3.00 15.41 -4.73
CA ASN A 107 3.02 16.36 -3.62
C ASN A 107 2.53 15.68 -2.34
N PHE A 108 3.40 14.90 -1.70
CA PHE A 108 3.12 14.30 -0.40
C PHE A 108 2.92 15.40 0.66
N THR A 109 1.95 15.22 1.54
CA THR A 109 1.73 16.15 2.65
C THR A 109 2.93 16.08 3.61
N GLU A 110 3.35 17.21 4.20
CA GLU A 110 4.45 17.24 5.18
C GLU A 110 4.21 16.33 6.39
N ASN A 111 2.94 16.07 6.71
CA ASN A 111 2.53 15.12 7.73
C ASN A 111 1.70 13.98 7.08
N PRO A 112 2.24 12.75 7.03
CA PRO A 112 1.52 11.59 6.48
C PRO A 112 0.27 11.23 7.29
N ASP A 113 0.23 11.52 8.60
CA ASP A 113 -0.93 11.26 9.45
C ASP A 113 -2.15 12.10 9.05
N ILE A 114 -1.94 13.25 8.41
CA ILE A 114 -3.03 14.08 7.88
C ILE A 114 -3.64 13.44 6.62
N GLU A 115 -2.82 12.82 5.78
CA GLU A 115 -3.31 12.05 4.63
C GLU A 115 -4.08 10.80 5.08
N TYR A 116 -3.65 10.22 6.21
CA TYR A 116 -4.28 9.06 6.84
C TYR A 116 -5.60 9.35 7.59
N ALA A 117 -5.91 10.62 7.86
CA ALA A 117 -7.11 11.04 8.59
C ALA A 117 -8.28 11.50 7.68
N LYS A 118 -8.08 11.54 6.35
CA LYS A 118 -9.11 11.87 5.35
C LYS A 118 -9.76 10.62 4.78
#